data_AF-A0A497EFI0-F1
#
_entry.id   AF-A0A497EFI0-F1
#
_cell.length_a   1.000
_cell.length_b   1.000
_cell.length_c   1.000
_cell.angle_alpha   90.00
_cell.angle_beta   90.00
_cell.angle_gamma   90.00
#
_symmetry.space_group_name_H-M   'P 1'
#
loop_
_entity.id
_entity.type
_entity.pdbx_description
1 polymer ?
#
loop_
_entity_poly.entity_id
_entity_poly.type
_entity_poly.pdbx_seq_one_letter_code
_entity_poly.pdbx_strand_id
1 'polypeptide(L)'
;TPALLDIASFLLSHPEEPEASAILDHLTLLMIPMLNPDGAQDYRRRNAQGIDNNRDARILATPEGRILKRIRDQYRPVMGFNLHDQDRRKTVGNTGVPATIAVLAVTGDEARTLSPGRLRAKRACAAIVEALTPLIPGGLARFDESWSPRSFGDNLTAWGTPVVLIESGGLPPGRDLEELTRLNFVAILTVLQELTRNDLVSHGFEVYDTLPLNERNIWADVVVRGGFMLRPGVDSPYRADLAFNVAVDDRDAAGCATGSASRSRVVEVGDAAFLGAGRVVDAGESLLLTPLVAGIEGWSARRWLNSTALLDVARLGVGTVIWEVPHQKIEAAESLAHELAGAGQARLEVVQAPTALPWLTLTGPPDQPASFSLADIVNALEGKGKSRQSLTPETVDLLLRSSVLSSTQSPLRFGGPASFLLLHPAPKGRIDPQTTRLRAVYINGAEVLGGSP
;
A
#
# COMPACT_ATOMS: atom_id res chain seq x y z
N THR A 1 16.27 10.03 -3.39
CA THR A 1 17.65 9.86 -3.92
C THR A 1 17.78 10.03 -5.42
N PRO A 2 16.97 9.37 -6.28
CA PRO A 2 17.14 9.46 -7.73
C PRO A 2 17.11 10.91 -8.28
N ALA A 3 16.19 11.73 -7.79
CA ALA A 3 16.09 13.14 -8.20
C ALA A 3 17.39 13.95 -8.00
N LEU A 4 18.20 13.63 -6.97
CA LEU A 4 19.50 14.31 -6.77
C LEU A 4 20.51 13.94 -7.86
N LEU A 5 20.49 12.67 -8.31
CA LEU A 5 21.34 12.20 -9.40
C LEU A 5 20.89 12.80 -10.73
N ASP A 6 19.59 12.92 -10.96
CA ASP A 6 19.03 13.56 -12.15
C ASP A 6 19.42 15.05 -12.21
N ILE A 7 19.34 15.78 -11.09
CA ILE A 7 19.80 17.17 -11.00
C ILE A 7 21.29 17.27 -11.30
N ALA A 8 22.13 16.42 -10.67
CA ALA A 8 23.56 16.41 -10.95
C ALA A 8 23.85 16.10 -12.43
N SER A 9 23.14 15.13 -13.02
CA SER A 9 23.28 14.78 -14.43
C SER A 9 22.88 15.94 -15.33
N PHE A 10 21.76 16.61 -15.05
CA PHE A 10 21.30 17.78 -15.81
C PHE A 10 22.34 18.90 -15.80
N LEU A 11 22.80 19.30 -14.61
CA LEU A 11 23.78 20.39 -14.44
C LEU A 11 25.13 20.08 -15.11
N LEU A 12 25.58 18.84 -15.08
CA LEU A 12 26.86 18.44 -15.67
C LEU A 12 26.78 18.22 -17.18
N SER A 13 25.62 17.83 -17.70
CA SER A 13 25.45 17.48 -19.11
C SER A 13 24.97 18.66 -19.96
N HIS A 14 24.36 19.66 -19.34
CA HIS A 14 23.84 20.87 -19.99
C HIS A 14 24.29 22.16 -19.26
N PRO A 15 25.58 22.32 -18.92
CA PRO A 15 26.06 23.46 -18.13
C PRO A 15 25.85 24.83 -18.81
N GLU A 16 25.70 24.84 -20.13
CA GLU A 16 25.46 26.04 -20.94
C GLU A 16 24.01 26.54 -20.93
N GLU A 17 23.05 25.71 -20.51
CA GLU A 17 21.66 26.15 -20.40
C GLU A 17 21.55 27.27 -19.35
N PRO A 18 20.82 28.36 -19.62
CA PRO A 18 20.79 29.53 -18.73
C PRO A 18 20.46 29.19 -17.27
N GLU A 19 19.52 28.26 -17.08
CA GLU A 19 19.10 27.76 -15.79
C GLU A 19 20.22 26.99 -15.05
N ALA A 20 20.97 26.16 -15.77
CA ALA A 20 22.08 25.40 -15.19
C ALA A 20 23.28 26.30 -14.90
N SER A 21 23.64 27.19 -15.84
CA SER A 21 24.73 28.16 -15.69
C SER A 21 24.51 29.03 -14.46
N ALA A 22 23.31 29.61 -14.30
CA ALA A 22 23.02 30.45 -13.14
C ALA A 22 23.21 29.72 -11.81
N ILE A 23 22.79 28.46 -11.72
CA ILE A 23 22.99 27.62 -10.53
C ILE A 23 24.49 27.38 -10.29
N LEU A 24 25.23 26.98 -11.31
CA LEU A 24 26.66 26.64 -11.20
C LEU A 24 27.53 27.87 -10.88
N ASP A 25 27.15 29.04 -11.37
CA ASP A 25 27.87 30.31 -11.17
C ASP A 25 27.64 30.91 -9.78
N HIS A 26 26.46 30.67 -9.18
CA HIS A 26 26.06 31.33 -7.93
C HIS A 26 25.99 30.40 -6.70
N LEU A 27 25.83 29.09 -6.90
CA LEU A 27 25.60 28.14 -5.80
C LEU A 27 26.69 27.06 -5.73
N THR A 28 27.07 26.73 -4.50
CA THR A 28 27.79 25.49 -4.21
C THR A 28 26.78 24.44 -3.74
N LEU A 29 26.64 23.35 -4.50
CA LEU A 29 25.71 22.27 -4.16
C LEU A 29 26.43 21.17 -3.37
N LEU A 30 25.91 20.87 -2.17
CA LEU A 30 26.37 19.77 -1.32
C LEU A 30 25.31 18.67 -1.35
N MET A 31 25.60 17.57 -2.03
CA MET A 31 24.66 16.47 -2.19
C MET A 31 25.10 15.24 -1.40
N ILE A 32 24.19 14.68 -0.61
CA ILE A 32 24.36 13.38 0.06
C ILE A 32 23.29 12.44 -0.50
N PRO A 33 23.58 11.67 -1.57
CA PRO A 33 22.56 10.87 -2.25
C PRO A 33 21.88 9.85 -1.34
N MET A 34 22.64 9.22 -0.44
CA MET A 34 22.12 8.24 0.51
C MET A 34 22.81 8.40 1.86
N LEU A 35 22.11 8.97 2.84
CA LEU A 35 22.65 9.16 4.18
C LEU A 35 22.74 7.84 4.97
N ASN A 36 21.77 6.94 4.80
CA ASN A 36 21.68 5.64 5.48
C ASN A 36 21.83 4.47 4.47
N PRO A 37 23.04 4.20 3.96
CA PRO A 37 23.24 3.16 2.95
C PRO A 37 22.93 1.76 3.48
N ASP A 38 23.26 1.46 4.75
CA ASP A 38 23.00 0.15 5.36
C ASP A 38 21.50 -0.14 5.47
N GLY A 39 20.72 0.86 5.89
CA GLY A 39 19.27 0.75 5.95
C GLY A 39 18.66 0.59 4.57
N ALA A 40 19.15 1.32 3.57
CA ALA A 40 18.68 1.22 2.20
C ALA A 40 18.96 -0.16 1.57
N GLN A 41 20.16 -0.71 1.78
CA GLN A 41 20.53 -2.05 1.29
C GLN A 41 19.60 -3.14 1.84
N ASP A 42 19.21 -3.03 3.10
CA ASP A 42 18.36 -4.00 3.80
C ASP A 42 16.87 -3.63 3.79
N TYR A 43 16.45 -2.61 3.02
CA TYR A 43 15.07 -2.10 2.97
C TYR A 43 14.45 -1.84 4.35
N ARG A 44 15.22 -1.19 5.23
CA ARG A 44 14.80 -0.86 6.60
C ARG A 44 15.07 0.59 6.94
N ARG A 45 14.21 1.13 7.79
CA ARG A 45 14.29 2.53 8.25
C ARG A 45 15.56 2.85 9.06
N ARG A 46 16.02 1.91 9.89
CA ARG A 46 17.13 2.12 10.83
C ARG A 46 18.46 1.72 10.18
N ASN A 47 19.56 2.32 10.64
CA ASN A 47 20.89 1.92 10.18
C ASN A 47 21.32 0.55 10.77
N ALA A 48 22.54 0.11 10.46
CA ALA A 48 23.06 -1.17 10.94
C ALA A 48 23.09 -1.31 12.48
N GLN A 49 23.23 -0.19 13.20
CA GLN A 49 23.20 -0.15 14.67
C GLN A 49 21.77 -0.19 15.25
N GLY A 50 20.74 -0.23 14.41
CA GLY A 50 19.34 -0.15 14.85
C GLY A 50 18.90 1.24 15.27
N ILE A 51 19.63 2.30 14.89
CA ILE A 51 19.31 3.68 15.25
C ILE A 51 18.54 4.33 14.09
N ASP A 52 17.49 5.09 14.42
CA ASP A 52 16.86 6.00 13.45
C ASP A 52 17.72 7.25 13.36
N ASN A 53 18.43 7.42 12.24
CA ASN A 53 19.35 8.54 12.02
C ASN A 53 18.64 9.88 12.22
N ASN A 54 17.36 10.01 11.83
CA ASN A 54 16.57 11.24 12.00
C ASN A 54 15.96 11.37 13.42
N ARG A 55 16.48 10.62 14.40
CA ARG A 55 16.17 10.75 15.84
C ARG A 55 17.42 10.86 16.71
N ASP A 56 18.58 11.09 16.09
CA ASP A 56 19.91 11.12 16.71
C ASP A 56 20.60 12.49 16.62
N ALA A 57 19.91 13.56 16.17
CA ALA A 57 20.54 14.85 15.93
C ALA A 57 21.14 15.53 17.19
N ARG A 58 20.70 15.14 18.39
CA ARG A 58 21.19 15.70 19.66
C ARG A 58 22.47 15.06 20.16
N ILE A 59 22.59 13.73 20.03
CA ILE A 59 23.71 12.96 20.58
C ILE A 59 24.77 12.72 19.51
N LEU A 60 24.35 12.56 18.25
CA LEU A 60 25.23 12.23 17.13
C LEU A 60 25.99 10.91 17.40
N ALA A 61 25.25 9.92 17.90
CA ALA A 61 25.76 8.58 18.14
C ALA A 61 26.19 7.90 16.84
N THR A 62 25.47 8.13 15.74
CA THR A 62 25.73 7.47 14.45
C THR A 62 26.82 8.20 13.63
N PRO A 63 27.66 7.47 12.89
CA PRO A 63 28.62 8.10 11.97
C PRO A 63 27.95 8.98 10.91
N GLU A 64 26.77 8.59 10.43
CA GLU A 64 25.96 9.32 9.47
C GLU A 64 25.55 10.69 10.02
N GLY A 65 25.06 10.72 11.27
CA GLY A 65 24.69 11.95 11.94
C GLY A 65 25.87 12.88 12.17
N ARG A 66 27.03 12.32 12.56
CA ARG A 66 28.28 13.10 12.70
C ARG A 66 28.78 13.69 11.39
N ILE A 67 28.70 12.94 10.29
CA ILE A 67 29.09 13.42 8.95
C ILE A 67 28.17 14.56 8.52
N LEU A 68 26.84 14.39 8.66
CA LEU A 68 25.87 15.43 8.30
C LEU A 68 26.10 16.72 9.10
N LYS A 69 26.33 16.60 10.41
CA LYS A 69 26.65 17.76 11.27
C LYS A 69 27.95 18.45 10.85
N ARG A 70 28.99 17.68 10.54
CA ARG A 70 30.29 18.23 10.13
C ARG A 70 30.18 19.01 8.83
N ILE A 71 29.52 18.45 7.81
CA ILE A 71 29.29 19.12 6.53
C ILE A 71 28.52 20.42 6.75
N ARG A 72 27.43 20.36 7.54
CA ARG A 72 26.66 21.54 7.92
C ARG A 72 27.54 22.63 8.54
N ASP A 73 28.37 22.29 9.52
CA ASP A 73 29.18 23.27 10.26
C ASP A 73 30.31 23.87 9.42
N GLN A 74 30.89 23.05 8.54
CA GLN A 74 31.96 23.46 7.63
C GLN A 74 31.47 24.45 6.56
N TYR A 75 30.34 24.15 5.93
CA TYR A 75 29.87 24.91 4.78
C TYR A 75 28.78 25.94 5.09
N ARG A 76 28.07 25.78 6.22
CA ARG A 76 26.96 26.64 6.66
C ARG A 76 25.97 26.97 5.53
N PRO A 77 25.30 25.96 4.94
CA PRO A 77 24.47 26.17 3.77
C PRO A 77 23.38 27.23 4.00
N VAL A 78 23.09 28.02 2.97
CA VAL A 78 22.04 29.05 2.99
C VAL A 78 20.63 28.46 2.99
N MET A 79 20.50 27.19 2.59
CA MET A 79 19.29 26.39 2.61
C MET A 79 19.67 24.90 2.60
N GLY A 80 18.86 24.06 3.24
CA GLY A 80 18.96 22.60 3.16
C GLY A 80 17.66 21.98 2.66
N PHE A 81 17.77 20.90 1.88
CA PHE A 81 16.63 20.07 1.48
C PHE A 81 16.68 18.74 2.24
N ASN A 82 15.62 18.43 2.96
CA ASN A 82 15.49 17.19 3.72
C ASN A 82 14.44 16.30 3.05
N LEU A 83 14.89 15.35 2.25
CA LEU A 83 14.04 14.52 1.38
C LEU A 83 13.65 13.22 2.08
N HIS A 84 12.35 12.95 2.15
CA HIS A 84 11.76 11.76 2.78
C HIS A 84 10.64 11.19 1.91
N ASP A 85 10.25 9.96 2.23
CA ASP A 85 9.03 9.34 1.73
C ASP A 85 8.02 9.22 2.88
N GLN A 86 6.74 9.43 2.55
CA GLN A 86 5.60 9.25 3.45
C GLN A 86 4.74 8.06 3.03
N ASP A 87 3.86 7.63 3.94
CA ASP A 87 2.86 6.62 3.61
C ASP A 87 2.03 7.07 2.39
N ARG A 88 2.01 6.24 1.34
CA ARG A 88 1.30 6.50 0.08
C ARG A 88 -0.21 6.71 0.24
N ARG A 89 -0.76 6.40 1.42
CA ARG A 89 -2.18 6.57 1.75
C ARG A 89 -2.48 7.85 2.51
N LYS A 90 -1.48 8.71 2.72
CA LYS A 90 -1.74 10.07 3.20
C LYS A 90 -2.49 10.88 2.15
N THR A 91 -3.29 11.83 2.63
CA THR A 91 -4.16 12.66 1.79
C THR A 91 -3.95 14.14 2.04
N VAL A 92 -4.36 14.96 1.09
CA VAL A 92 -4.42 16.41 1.25
C VAL A 92 -5.64 16.77 2.10
N GLY A 93 -5.41 17.11 3.37
CA GLY A 93 -6.49 17.33 4.34
C GLY A 93 -7.50 16.19 4.34
N ASN A 94 -8.79 16.55 4.43
CA ASN A 94 -9.92 15.61 4.38
C ASN A 94 -10.52 15.42 2.98
N THR A 95 -9.76 15.66 1.92
CA THR A 95 -10.29 15.68 0.55
C THR A 95 -10.45 14.29 -0.09
N GLY A 96 -9.81 13.26 0.48
CA GLY A 96 -9.69 11.94 -0.14
C GLY A 96 -8.71 11.89 -1.32
N VAL A 97 -8.06 13.01 -1.67
CA VAL A 97 -7.00 13.05 -2.69
C VAL A 97 -5.66 12.69 -2.06
N PRO A 98 -4.88 11.75 -2.64
CA PRO A 98 -3.55 11.42 -2.13
C PRO A 98 -2.63 12.64 -2.05
N ALA A 99 -1.87 12.74 -0.96
CA ALA A 99 -0.81 13.74 -0.82
C ALA A 99 0.44 13.25 -1.56
N THR A 100 0.60 13.65 -2.82
CA THR A 100 1.76 13.30 -3.64
C THR A 100 3.04 13.91 -3.09
N ILE A 101 3.01 15.20 -2.80
CA ILE A 101 4.13 15.93 -2.20
C ILE A 101 3.60 16.72 -1.00
N ALA A 102 4.22 16.52 0.16
CA ALA A 102 4.00 17.38 1.32
C ALA A 102 5.28 18.15 1.67
N VAL A 103 5.17 19.48 1.79
CA VAL A 103 6.30 20.35 2.08
C VAL A 103 6.25 20.87 3.51
N LEU A 104 7.42 21.17 4.09
CA LEU A 104 7.53 21.84 5.39
C LEU A 104 8.71 22.81 5.41
N ALA A 105 8.40 24.07 5.75
CA ALA A 105 9.39 25.03 6.21
C ALA A 105 9.67 24.77 7.70
N VAL A 106 10.72 23.98 7.96
CA VAL A 106 11.02 23.42 9.29
C VAL A 106 11.16 24.53 10.34
N THR A 107 10.58 24.32 11.51
CA THR A 107 10.42 25.37 12.53
C THR A 107 11.72 25.77 13.17
N GLY A 108 12.57 24.82 13.56
CA GLY A 108 13.85 25.10 14.22
C GLY A 108 13.76 25.40 15.72
N ASP A 109 12.55 25.63 16.24
CA ASP A 109 12.27 25.75 17.67
C ASP A 109 10.80 25.41 17.99
N GLU A 110 10.50 25.22 19.28
CA GLU A 110 9.17 24.91 19.79
C GLU A 110 8.18 26.08 19.64
N ALA A 111 8.66 27.32 19.72
CA ALA A 111 7.84 28.53 19.58
C ALA A 111 7.39 28.77 18.12
N ARG A 112 7.95 28.00 17.17
CA ARG A 112 7.73 28.15 15.73
C ARG A 112 8.08 29.58 15.28
N THR A 113 9.23 30.09 15.71
CA THR A 113 9.67 31.46 15.38
C THR A 113 9.74 31.66 13.87
N LEU A 114 9.15 32.75 13.36
CA LEU A 114 9.34 33.17 11.97
C LEU A 114 10.66 33.94 11.82
N SER A 115 11.77 33.23 11.88
CA SER A 115 13.10 33.80 11.61
C SER A 115 13.25 34.15 10.12
N PRO A 116 14.22 35.01 9.74
CA PRO A 116 14.51 35.28 8.33
C PRO A 116 14.79 34.01 7.52
N GLY A 117 15.51 33.05 8.11
CA GLY A 117 15.76 31.75 7.50
C GLY A 117 14.49 30.93 7.28
N ARG A 118 13.59 30.89 8.28
CA ARG A 118 12.32 30.17 8.15
C ARG A 118 11.39 30.85 7.14
N LEU A 119 11.36 32.18 7.10
CA LEU A 119 10.64 32.92 6.07
C LEU A 119 11.14 32.54 4.67
N ARG A 120 12.46 32.48 4.47
CA ARG A 120 13.06 32.00 3.20
C ARG A 120 12.64 30.56 2.88
N ALA A 121 12.63 29.65 3.87
CA ALA A 121 12.15 28.28 3.67
C ALA A 121 10.65 28.21 3.30
N LYS A 122 9.81 29.07 3.89
CA LYS A 122 8.38 29.15 3.49
C LYS A 122 8.23 29.64 2.05
N ARG A 123 9.02 30.63 1.62
CA ARG A 123 9.04 31.09 0.22
C ARG A 123 9.50 30.00 -0.74
N ALA A 124 10.50 29.19 -0.36
CA ALA A 124 10.89 28.01 -1.11
C ALA A 124 9.74 26.98 -1.21
N CYS A 125 9.02 26.72 -0.11
CA CYS A 125 7.84 25.87 -0.16
C CYS A 125 6.76 26.43 -1.08
N ALA A 126 6.53 27.75 -1.07
CA ALA A 126 5.60 28.42 -1.98
C ALA A 126 6.01 28.25 -3.46
N ALA A 127 7.29 28.44 -3.78
CA ALA A 127 7.83 28.22 -5.12
C ALA A 127 7.60 26.76 -5.60
N ILE A 128 7.84 25.78 -4.72
CA ILE A 128 7.54 24.36 -5.01
C ILE A 128 6.05 24.17 -5.30
N VAL A 129 5.17 24.73 -4.46
CA VAL A 129 3.72 24.59 -4.62
C VAL A 129 3.26 25.16 -5.95
N GLU A 130 3.69 26.37 -6.28
CA GLU A 130 3.34 27.04 -7.54
C GLU A 130 3.82 26.24 -8.76
N ALA A 131 5.06 25.73 -8.73
CA ALA A 131 5.64 24.94 -9.80
C ALA A 131 4.96 23.57 -10.00
N LEU A 132 4.57 22.92 -8.90
CA LEU A 132 3.98 21.56 -8.94
C LEU A 132 2.46 21.56 -9.10
N THR A 133 1.76 22.64 -8.76
CA THR A 133 0.30 22.76 -8.91
C THR A 133 -0.21 22.37 -10.31
N PRO A 134 0.39 22.82 -11.44
CA PRO A 134 -0.07 22.41 -12.77
C PRO A 134 0.22 20.93 -13.09
N LEU A 135 1.16 20.29 -12.39
CA LEU A 135 1.54 18.90 -12.62
C LEU A 135 0.71 17.91 -11.78
N ILE A 136 0.36 18.30 -10.55
CA ILE A 136 -0.37 17.49 -9.56
C ILE A 136 -1.46 18.33 -8.86
N PRO A 137 -2.48 18.80 -9.59
CA PRO A 137 -3.52 19.65 -9.02
C PRO A 137 -4.22 18.96 -7.85
N GLY A 138 -4.20 19.60 -6.68
CA GLY A 138 -4.79 19.07 -5.45
C GLY A 138 -3.97 17.98 -4.73
N GLY A 139 -2.79 17.61 -5.25
CA GLY A 139 -1.88 16.60 -4.66
C GLY A 139 -0.81 17.18 -3.73
N LEU A 140 -0.89 18.47 -3.40
CA LEU A 140 0.07 19.19 -2.55
C LEU A 140 -0.49 19.40 -1.14
N ALA A 141 0.32 19.11 -0.13
CA ALA A 141 -0.03 19.29 1.28
C ALA A 141 1.13 19.94 2.07
N ARG A 142 0.83 20.35 3.29
CA ARG A 142 1.82 20.73 4.28
C ARG A 142 2.07 19.57 5.25
N PHE A 143 3.32 19.34 5.60
CA PHE A 143 3.67 18.39 6.66
C PHE A 143 3.50 19.01 8.05
N ASP A 144 3.22 18.18 9.06
CA ASP A 144 3.09 18.60 10.46
C ASP A 144 4.27 19.45 10.94
N GLU A 145 3.98 20.65 11.45
CA GLU A 145 4.98 21.63 11.93
C GLU A 145 5.33 21.43 13.42
N SER A 146 5.08 20.26 13.99
CA SER A 146 5.43 20.00 15.38
C SER A 146 6.95 19.92 15.54
N TRP A 147 7.46 20.67 16.53
CA TRP A 147 8.89 20.67 16.86
C TRP A 147 9.35 19.28 17.28
N SER A 148 10.39 18.78 16.60
CA SER A 148 11.01 17.49 16.88
C SER A 148 12.47 17.70 17.31
N PRO A 149 12.75 17.84 18.61
CA PRO A 149 14.09 18.20 19.11
C PRO A 149 15.17 17.16 18.79
N ARG A 150 14.78 15.97 18.34
CA ARG A 150 15.68 14.88 17.98
C ARG A 150 15.92 14.76 16.48
N SER A 151 15.16 15.48 15.65
CA SER A 151 15.25 15.38 14.19
C SER A 151 16.37 16.26 13.64
N PHE A 152 16.94 15.84 12.52
CA PHE A 152 17.99 16.61 11.87
C PHE A 152 17.46 17.89 11.26
N GLY A 153 16.28 17.87 10.61
CA GLY A 153 15.72 19.08 9.98
C GLY A 153 15.60 20.23 10.99
N ASP A 154 15.02 19.93 12.14
CA ASP A 154 14.82 20.90 13.23
C ASP A 154 16.15 21.42 13.78
N ASN A 155 17.09 20.52 14.05
CA ASN A 155 18.38 20.92 14.57
C ASN A 155 19.23 21.67 13.53
N LEU A 156 19.16 21.33 12.24
CA LEU A 156 19.79 22.07 11.14
C LEU A 156 19.30 23.52 11.10
N THR A 157 17.99 23.73 11.18
CA THR A 157 17.38 25.06 11.27
C THR A 157 17.84 25.77 12.54
N ALA A 158 17.80 25.10 13.70
CA ALA A 158 18.26 25.67 14.98
C ALA A 158 19.74 26.05 14.97
N TRP A 159 20.59 25.28 14.26
CA TRP A 159 22.01 25.58 14.11
C TRP A 159 22.26 26.73 13.13
N GLY A 160 21.27 27.11 12.32
CA GLY A 160 21.29 28.29 11.46
C GLY A 160 21.17 28.01 9.95
N THR A 161 20.87 26.78 9.54
CA THR A 161 20.63 26.42 8.13
C THR A 161 19.14 26.17 7.93
N PRO A 162 18.38 27.06 7.29
CA PRO A 162 16.94 26.84 7.11
C PRO A 162 16.68 25.63 6.22
N VAL A 163 15.70 24.81 6.61
CA VAL A 163 15.40 23.54 5.94
C VAL A 163 14.02 23.55 5.30
N VAL A 164 13.96 23.14 4.03
CA VAL A 164 12.75 22.68 3.35
C VAL A 164 12.72 21.16 3.43
N LEU A 165 11.69 20.61 4.06
CA LEU A 165 11.42 19.18 4.04
C LEU A 165 10.43 18.88 2.92
N ILE A 166 10.70 17.80 2.17
CA ILE A 166 9.81 17.26 1.14
C ILE A 166 9.52 15.81 1.49
N GLU A 167 8.26 15.50 1.78
CA GLU A 167 7.77 14.12 1.85
C GLU A 167 7.11 13.75 0.53
N SER A 168 7.55 12.65 -0.07
CA SER A 168 6.97 12.11 -1.31
C SER A 168 6.15 10.87 -1.04
N GLY A 169 4.98 10.76 -1.65
CA GLY A 169 4.05 9.69 -1.32
C GLY A 169 2.97 9.52 -2.37
N GLY A 170 1.71 9.53 -1.92
CA GLY A 170 0.56 9.05 -2.67
C GLY A 170 0.52 9.49 -4.14
N LEU A 171 0.53 8.53 -5.04
CA LEU A 171 0.58 8.79 -6.47
C LEU A 171 -0.81 9.10 -7.05
N PRO A 172 -0.90 10.01 -8.03
CA PRO A 172 -2.09 10.11 -8.86
C PRO A 172 -2.37 8.77 -9.56
N PRO A 173 -3.65 8.41 -9.80
CA PRO A 173 -3.98 7.18 -10.51
C PRO A 173 -3.26 7.07 -11.86
N GLY A 174 -2.69 5.90 -12.15
CA GLY A 174 -2.00 5.62 -13.42
C GLY A 174 -0.56 6.15 -13.52
N ARG A 175 -0.02 6.74 -12.46
CA ARG A 175 1.41 7.14 -12.37
C ARG A 175 2.20 6.08 -11.60
N ASP A 176 3.47 5.95 -11.95
CA ASP A 176 4.43 5.08 -11.27
C ASP A 176 5.38 5.89 -10.34
N LEU A 177 6.34 5.21 -9.73
CA LEU A 177 7.31 5.82 -8.81
C LEU A 177 8.28 6.79 -9.51
N GLU A 178 8.47 6.70 -10.83
CA GLU A 178 9.32 7.64 -11.58
C GLU A 178 8.71 9.04 -11.58
N GLU A 179 7.37 9.15 -11.54
CA GLU A 179 6.68 10.43 -11.41
C GLU A 179 7.08 11.15 -10.11
N LEU A 180 7.24 10.45 -8.98
CA LEU A 180 7.73 11.07 -7.73
C LEU A 180 9.15 11.60 -7.90
N THR A 181 10.01 10.86 -8.60
CA THR A 181 11.37 11.31 -8.92
C THR A 181 11.33 12.59 -9.75
N ARG A 182 10.51 12.62 -10.81
CA ARG A 182 10.32 13.79 -11.68
C ARG A 182 9.81 15.01 -10.90
N LEU A 183 8.84 14.83 -10.01
CA LEU A 183 8.28 15.93 -9.20
C LEU A 183 9.31 16.48 -8.20
N ASN A 184 10.12 15.61 -7.58
CA ASN A 184 11.22 16.06 -6.72
C ASN A 184 12.30 16.80 -7.51
N PHE A 185 12.63 16.33 -8.71
CA PHE A 185 13.55 17.02 -9.62
C PHE A 185 13.06 18.45 -9.89
N VAL A 186 11.79 18.60 -10.30
CA VAL A 186 11.19 19.91 -10.58
C VAL A 186 11.18 20.78 -9.31
N ALA A 187 10.73 20.24 -8.18
CA ALA A 187 10.65 20.98 -6.91
C ALA A 187 12.00 21.57 -6.48
N ILE A 188 13.05 20.74 -6.46
CA ILE A 188 14.37 21.18 -6.01
C ILE A 188 14.99 22.13 -7.04
N LEU A 189 14.92 21.80 -8.33
CA LEU A 189 15.50 22.65 -9.38
C LEU A 189 14.85 24.04 -9.41
N THR A 190 13.53 24.13 -9.26
CA THR A 190 12.82 25.41 -9.16
C THR A 190 13.34 26.25 -8.00
N VAL A 191 13.50 25.67 -6.81
CA VAL A 191 14.03 26.45 -5.67
C VAL A 191 15.46 26.91 -5.92
N LEU A 192 16.31 26.08 -6.55
CA LEU A 192 17.69 26.47 -6.90
C LEU A 192 17.71 27.66 -7.87
N GLN A 193 16.90 27.62 -8.93
CA GLN A 193 16.76 28.72 -9.91
C GLN A 193 16.24 30.00 -9.24
N GLU A 194 15.27 29.88 -8.35
CA GLU A 194 14.65 31.02 -7.69
C GLU A 194 15.55 31.65 -6.62
N LEU A 195 16.41 30.85 -5.99
CA LEU A 195 17.49 31.35 -5.14
C LEU A 195 18.47 32.22 -5.95
N THR A 196 18.86 31.80 -7.15
CA THR A 196 19.78 32.56 -8.01
C THR A 196 19.14 33.79 -8.64
N ARG A 197 17.83 33.73 -8.93
CA ARG A 197 17.10 34.82 -9.59
C ARG A 197 16.90 36.02 -8.68
N ASN A 198 16.32 35.82 -7.49
CA ASN A 198 16.04 36.91 -6.56
C ASN A 198 15.88 36.47 -5.10
N ASP A 199 16.52 35.37 -4.70
CA ASP A 199 16.42 34.82 -3.35
C ASP A 199 14.95 34.55 -2.92
N LEU A 200 14.16 34.00 -3.85
CA LEU A 200 12.76 33.61 -3.67
C LEU A 200 11.80 34.76 -3.33
N VAL A 201 12.22 36.02 -3.45
CA VAL A 201 11.44 37.19 -3.00
C VAL A 201 10.10 37.32 -3.74
N SER A 202 10.00 36.79 -4.95
CA SER A 202 8.76 36.80 -5.75
C SER A 202 7.67 35.86 -5.24
N HIS A 203 7.97 34.91 -4.34
CA HIS A 203 7.00 33.92 -3.87
C HIS A 203 6.41 34.33 -2.52
N GLY A 204 5.09 34.48 -2.46
CA GLY A 204 4.36 34.79 -1.23
C GLY A 204 4.35 33.60 -0.28
N PHE A 205 4.82 33.75 0.95
CA PHE A 205 4.90 32.63 1.90
C PHE A 205 3.50 32.12 2.33
N GLU A 206 2.47 32.94 2.12
CA GLU A 206 1.06 32.64 2.38
C GLU A 206 0.55 31.46 1.55
N VAL A 207 1.12 31.24 0.36
CA VAL A 207 0.84 30.07 -0.48
C VAL A 207 1.14 28.78 0.28
N TYR A 208 2.25 28.75 1.03
CA TYR A 208 2.59 27.62 1.90
C TYR A 208 1.66 27.53 3.12
N ASP A 209 1.36 28.67 3.77
CA ASP A 209 0.58 28.67 5.02
C ASP A 209 -0.88 28.22 4.84
N THR A 210 -1.42 28.37 3.62
CA THR A 210 -2.77 27.96 3.23
C THR A 210 -2.91 26.49 2.86
N LEU A 211 -1.80 25.76 2.72
CA LEU A 211 -1.84 24.33 2.41
C LEU A 211 -2.53 23.52 3.52
N PRO A 212 -3.44 22.61 3.16
CA PRO A 212 -3.97 21.60 4.08
C PRO A 212 -2.85 20.69 4.60
N LEU A 213 -3.00 20.17 5.82
CA LEU A 213 -2.06 19.17 6.35
C LEU A 213 -2.19 17.84 5.61
N ASN A 214 -1.12 17.04 5.60
CA ASN A 214 -1.15 15.68 5.10
C ASN A 214 -1.73 14.70 6.13
N GLU A 215 -3.00 14.35 5.96
CA GLU A 215 -3.76 13.55 6.93
C GLU A 215 -3.64 12.04 6.69
N ARG A 216 -4.02 11.25 7.71
CA ARG A 216 -4.07 9.78 7.67
C ARG A 216 -5.51 9.28 7.72
N ASN A 217 -5.70 7.99 7.44
CA ASN A 217 -6.92 7.21 7.70
C ASN A 217 -8.18 7.58 6.89
N ILE A 218 -8.07 8.44 5.89
CA ILE A 218 -9.21 8.79 5.03
C ILE A 218 -9.09 8.24 3.60
N TRP A 219 -8.23 7.24 3.41
CA TRP A 219 -7.96 6.65 2.10
C TRP A 219 -7.69 5.14 2.23
N ALA A 220 -8.22 4.37 1.28
CA ALA A 220 -7.94 2.94 1.15
C ALA A 220 -7.60 2.55 -0.29
N ASP A 221 -6.82 1.48 -0.46
CA ASP A 221 -6.42 1.03 -1.81
C ASP A 221 -7.63 0.65 -2.66
N VAL A 222 -8.55 -0.09 -2.04
CA VAL A 222 -9.78 -0.53 -2.67
C VAL A 222 -10.94 -0.29 -1.72
N VAL A 223 -12.03 0.27 -2.24
CA VAL A 223 -13.31 0.37 -1.54
C VAL A 223 -14.39 -0.34 -2.37
N VAL A 224 -15.06 -1.32 -1.76
CA VAL A 224 -16.21 -2.03 -2.31
C VAL A 224 -17.47 -1.38 -1.74
N ARG A 225 -18.29 -0.75 -2.59
CA ARG A 225 -19.40 0.12 -2.15
C ARG A 225 -20.78 -0.45 -2.46
N GLY A 226 -21.71 -0.25 -1.54
CA GLY A 226 -23.14 -0.40 -1.77
C GLY A 226 -23.68 -1.84 -1.76
N GLY A 227 -22.86 -2.81 -1.40
CA GLY A 227 -23.20 -4.22 -1.34
C GLY A 227 -23.92 -4.65 -0.05
N PHE A 228 -24.37 -5.90 -0.06
CA PHE A 228 -24.79 -6.62 1.14
C PHE A 228 -23.64 -7.50 1.62
N MET A 229 -23.49 -7.66 2.92
CA MET A 229 -22.50 -8.55 3.52
C MET A 229 -23.22 -9.62 4.32
N LEU A 230 -22.82 -10.87 4.13
CA LEU A 230 -23.25 -11.97 4.98
C LEU A 230 -22.00 -12.62 5.58
N ARG A 231 -21.96 -12.64 6.92
CA ARG A 231 -20.86 -13.22 7.67
C ARG A 231 -21.31 -14.51 8.36
N PRO A 232 -20.36 -15.43 8.61
CA PRO A 232 -20.60 -16.57 9.49
C PRO A 232 -21.17 -16.14 10.84
N GLY A 233 -22.24 -16.81 11.28
CA GLY A 233 -22.92 -16.50 12.54
C GLY A 233 -23.85 -15.28 12.50
N VAL A 234 -24.12 -14.71 11.32
CA VAL A 234 -25.13 -13.65 11.12
C VAL A 234 -26.29 -14.22 10.31
N ASP A 235 -27.52 -14.09 10.81
CA ASP A 235 -28.71 -14.74 10.23
C ASP A 235 -29.24 -14.06 8.97
N SER A 236 -28.85 -12.82 8.70
CA SER A 236 -29.35 -12.06 7.56
C SER A 236 -28.29 -11.12 6.98
N PRO A 237 -28.22 -11.00 5.64
CA PRO A 237 -27.35 -10.02 5.01
C PRO A 237 -27.68 -8.59 5.45
N TYR A 238 -26.65 -7.77 5.64
CA TYR A 238 -26.79 -6.36 6.01
C TYR A 238 -26.03 -5.47 5.02
N ARG A 239 -26.45 -4.22 4.85
CA ARG A 239 -25.72 -3.24 4.02
C ARG A 239 -24.43 -2.85 4.74
N ALA A 240 -23.32 -2.94 4.04
CA ALA A 240 -22.03 -2.42 4.48
C ALA A 240 -21.08 -2.30 3.29
N ASP A 241 -20.24 -1.28 3.33
CA ASP A 241 -19.07 -1.16 2.48
C ASP A 241 -17.90 -1.93 3.11
N LEU A 242 -16.91 -2.24 2.28
CA LEU A 242 -15.65 -2.86 2.69
C LEU A 242 -14.49 -2.05 2.09
N ALA A 243 -13.55 -1.60 2.90
CA ALA A 243 -12.31 -1.01 2.42
C ALA A 243 -11.11 -1.84 2.85
N PHE A 244 -10.11 -1.97 1.98
CA PHE A 244 -8.89 -2.69 2.30
C PHE A 244 -7.65 -2.07 1.65
N ASN A 245 -6.52 -2.33 2.27
CA ASN A 245 -5.21 -1.92 1.80
C ASN A 245 -4.46 -3.12 1.24
N VAL A 246 -3.98 -2.97 0.01
CA VAL A 246 -3.14 -3.94 -0.68
C VAL A 246 -1.73 -3.83 -0.10
N ALA A 247 -1.25 -4.94 0.43
CA ALA A 247 0.10 -5.01 0.94
C ALA A 247 1.05 -5.26 -0.24
N VAL A 248 1.96 -4.32 -0.47
CA VAL A 248 3.01 -4.41 -1.47
C VAL A 248 4.32 -4.29 -0.71
N ASP A 249 5.23 -5.22 -0.93
CA ASP A 249 6.58 -5.14 -0.37
C ASP A 249 7.36 -4.04 -1.10
N ASP A 250 8.12 -3.22 -0.37
CA ASP A 250 8.84 -2.10 -0.97
C ASP A 250 9.83 -2.57 -2.04
N ARG A 251 10.38 -3.79 -1.91
CA ARG A 251 11.25 -4.39 -2.93
C ARG A 251 10.47 -4.80 -4.17
N ASP A 252 9.28 -5.37 -3.99
CA ASP A 252 8.40 -5.74 -5.11
C ASP A 252 7.91 -4.48 -5.83
N ALA A 253 7.54 -3.43 -5.09
CA ALA A 253 7.13 -2.12 -5.64
C ALA A 253 8.26 -1.45 -6.44
N ALA A 254 9.51 -1.59 -5.99
CA ALA A 254 10.69 -1.09 -6.67
C ALA A 254 11.22 -2.03 -7.79
N GLY A 255 10.56 -3.17 -8.06
CA GLY A 255 11.03 -4.16 -9.04
C GLY A 255 12.34 -4.87 -8.65
N CYS A 256 12.74 -4.80 -7.38
CA CYS A 256 14.01 -5.30 -6.84
C CYS A 256 13.91 -6.69 -6.18
N ALA A 257 12.71 -7.23 -6.11
CA ALA A 257 12.43 -8.60 -5.69
C ALA A 257 11.16 -9.10 -6.38
N THR A 258 10.95 -10.40 -6.26
CA THR A 258 9.69 -11.05 -6.60
C THR A 258 9.26 -11.87 -5.38
N GLY A 259 8.12 -11.56 -4.78
CA GLY A 259 7.33 -12.55 -4.06
C GLY A 259 7.46 -12.54 -2.54
N SER A 260 7.33 -11.38 -1.92
CA SER A 260 7.05 -11.34 -0.49
C SER A 260 5.56 -11.57 -0.24
N ALA A 261 5.21 -12.55 0.60
CA ALA A 261 3.82 -12.87 0.97
C ALA A 261 3.24 -11.81 1.94
N SER A 262 3.19 -10.57 1.48
CA SER A 262 2.60 -9.45 2.19
C SER A 262 1.08 -9.64 2.28
N ARG A 263 0.51 -9.44 3.46
CA ARG A 263 -0.91 -9.71 3.73
C ARG A 263 -1.73 -8.43 3.65
N SER A 264 -2.56 -8.31 2.62
CA SER A 264 -3.53 -7.22 2.48
C SER A 264 -4.55 -7.27 3.62
N ARG A 265 -4.95 -6.10 4.11
CA ARG A 265 -5.74 -5.96 5.34
C ARG A 265 -6.99 -5.12 5.08
N VAL A 266 -8.12 -5.59 5.59
CA VAL A 266 -9.35 -4.80 5.69
C VAL A 266 -9.11 -3.67 6.68
N VAL A 267 -9.47 -2.45 6.28
CA VAL A 267 -9.31 -1.22 7.06
C VAL A 267 -10.64 -0.53 7.38
N GLU A 268 -11.74 -0.92 6.72
CA GLU A 268 -13.08 -0.47 7.09
C GLU A 268 -14.12 -1.54 6.74
N VAL A 269 -15.12 -1.68 7.62
CA VAL A 269 -16.35 -2.46 7.39
C VAL A 269 -17.51 -1.64 7.93
N GLY A 270 -18.37 -1.13 7.05
CA GLY A 270 -19.49 -0.29 7.46
C GLY A 270 -19.72 0.85 6.49
N ASP A 271 -19.50 2.08 6.94
CA ASP A 271 -19.66 3.28 6.13
C ASP A 271 -18.30 3.77 5.61
N ALA A 272 -18.06 3.54 4.31
CA ALA A 272 -16.84 4.00 3.63
C ALA A 272 -17.10 5.22 2.72
N ALA A 273 -18.20 5.95 2.95
CA ALA A 273 -18.60 7.08 2.11
C ALA A 273 -17.56 8.20 2.10
N PHE A 274 -16.86 8.41 3.22
CA PHE A 274 -15.85 9.46 3.38
C PHE A 274 -14.41 9.01 3.07
N LEU A 275 -14.21 7.74 2.70
CA LEU A 275 -12.89 7.27 2.29
C LEU A 275 -12.64 7.62 0.83
N GLY A 276 -11.51 8.29 0.58
CA GLY A 276 -10.86 8.29 -0.73
C GLY A 276 -10.44 6.86 -1.10
N ALA A 277 -10.35 6.58 -2.40
CA ALA A 277 -10.01 5.24 -2.87
C ALA A 277 -9.14 5.29 -4.12
N GLY A 278 -8.15 4.39 -4.20
CA GLY A 278 -7.41 4.16 -5.44
C GLY A 278 -8.27 3.47 -6.49
N ARG A 279 -9.08 2.51 -6.05
CA ARG A 279 -10.09 1.82 -6.86
C ARG A 279 -11.41 1.71 -6.10
N VAL A 280 -12.50 2.03 -6.78
CA VAL A 280 -13.86 1.78 -6.29
C VAL A 280 -14.46 0.61 -7.04
N VAL A 281 -14.95 -0.39 -6.31
CA VAL A 281 -15.72 -1.51 -6.86
C VAL A 281 -17.18 -1.29 -6.49
N ASP A 282 -18.04 -1.06 -7.49
CA ASP A 282 -19.48 -1.00 -7.27
C ASP A 282 -20.00 -2.41 -6.98
N ALA A 283 -20.52 -2.61 -5.77
CA ALA A 283 -21.16 -3.83 -5.30
C ALA A 283 -22.67 -3.65 -5.16
N GLY A 284 -23.27 -2.66 -5.82
CA GLY A 284 -24.70 -2.56 -6.01
C GLY A 284 -25.30 -3.90 -6.42
N GLU A 285 -26.37 -4.30 -5.73
CA GLU A 285 -27.04 -5.61 -5.93
C GLU A 285 -26.11 -6.82 -5.79
N SER A 286 -24.97 -6.69 -5.13
CA SER A 286 -24.03 -7.78 -4.92
C SER A 286 -24.02 -8.20 -3.45
N LEU A 287 -23.64 -9.45 -3.21
CA LEU A 287 -23.44 -10.02 -1.88
C LEU A 287 -21.96 -10.35 -1.68
N LEU A 288 -21.39 -9.81 -0.61
CA LEU A 288 -20.04 -10.06 -0.13
C LEU A 288 -20.07 -11.21 0.87
N LEU A 289 -19.22 -12.21 0.63
CA LEU A 289 -19.09 -13.40 1.45
C LEU A 289 -17.63 -13.71 1.77
N THR A 290 -17.42 -14.46 2.84
CA THR A 290 -16.13 -15.07 3.10
C THR A 290 -15.85 -16.12 2.02
N PRO A 291 -14.58 -16.31 1.58
CA PRO A 291 -14.23 -17.37 0.65
C PRO A 291 -14.60 -18.75 1.19
N LEU A 292 -14.83 -19.70 0.28
CA LEU A 292 -15.13 -21.09 0.60
C LEU A 292 -13.91 -21.78 1.22
N VAL A 293 -14.17 -22.83 1.98
CA VAL A 293 -13.17 -23.74 2.52
C VAL A 293 -13.38 -25.12 1.94
N ALA A 294 -12.32 -25.72 1.41
CA ALA A 294 -12.34 -27.07 0.86
C ALA A 294 -11.38 -28.00 1.61
N GLY A 295 -11.68 -29.29 1.64
CA GLY A 295 -10.83 -30.33 2.19
C GLY A 295 -10.09 -31.11 1.11
N ILE A 296 -8.90 -31.61 1.42
CA ILE A 296 -8.17 -32.60 0.62
C ILE A 296 -7.74 -33.71 1.56
N GLU A 297 -8.01 -34.95 1.19
CA GLU A 297 -7.61 -36.12 1.96
C GLU A 297 -6.32 -36.74 1.39
N GLY A 298 -5.37 -36.99 2.29
CA GLY A 298 -4.26 -37.88 2.06
C GLY A 298 -3.05 -37.25 1.38
N TRP A 299 -1.88 -37.84 1.68
CA TRP A 299 -0.58 -37.39 1.16
C TRP A 299 -0.45 -37.52 -0.37
N SER A 300 -1.28 -38.33 -1.02
CA SER A 300 -1.24 -38.51 -2.48
C SER A 300 -1.62 -37.27 -3.28
N ALA A 301 -2.33 -36.31 -2.68
CA ALA A 301 -2.75 -35.09 -3.35
C ALA A 301 -1.59 -34.17 -3.76
N ARG A 302 -0.42 -34.31 -3.12
CA ARG A 302 0.82 -33.61 -3.51
C ARG A 302 1.19 -33.80 -4.99
N ARG A 303 0.67 -34.85 -5.64
CA ARG A 303 0.94 -35.15 -7.05
C ARG A 303 0.31 -34.13 -8.01
N TRP A 304 -0.71 -33.42 -7.56
CA TRP A 304 -1.41 -32.41 -8.38
C TRP A 304 -1.43 -31.02 -7.73
N LEU A 305 -1.18 -30.92 -6.42
CA LEU A 305 -1.01 -29.65 -5.73
C LEU A 305 0.22 -28.90 -6.25
N ASN A 306 -0.04 -27.77 -6.90
CA ASN A 306 0.96 -26.82 -7.39
C ASN A 306 0.35 -25.42 -7.46
N SER A 307 1.17 -24.42 -7.77
CA SER A 307 0.78 -23.01 -7.83
C SER A 307 -0.40 -22.73 -8.76
N THR A 308 -0.47 -23.41 -9.91
CA THR A 308 -1.55 -23.27 -10.88
C THR A 308 -2.85 -23.86 -10.34
N ALA A 309 -2.79 -25.07 -9.77
CA ALA A 309 -3.96 -25.73 -9.19
C ALA A 309 -4.56 -24.90 -8.04
N LEU A 310 -3.73 -24.32 -7.17
CA LEU A 310 -4.21 -23.46 -6.08
C LEU A 310 -4.79 -22.12 -6.55
N LEU A 311 -4.29 -21.59 -7.67
CA LEU A 311 -4.88 -20.42 -8.31
C LEU A 311 -6.23 -20.76 -8.95
N ASP A 312 -6.37 -21.91 -9.59
CA ASP A 312 -7.63 -22.34 -10.18
C ASP A 312 -8.68 -22.65 -9.10
N VAL A 313 -8.28 -23.29 -7.99
CA VAL A 313 -9.13 -23.45 -6.80
C VAL A 313 -9.55 -22.09 -6.22
N ALA A 314 -8.63 -21.12 -6.14
CA ALA A 314 -8.93 -19.76 -5.70
C ALA A 314 -9.91 -19.03 -6.62
N ARG A 315 -9.75 -19.15 -7.94
CA ARG A 315 -10.67 -18.58 -8.94
C ARG A 315 -12.10 -19.08 -8.80
N LEU A 316 -12.28 -20.29 -8.29
CA LEU A 316 -13.58 -20.88 -7.99
C LEU A 316 -14.13 -20.47 -6.61
N GLY A 317 -13.47 -19.53 -5.94
CA GLY A 317 -13.94 -18.93 -4.69
C GLY A 317 -13.47 -19.62 -3.42
N VAL A 318 -12.57 -20.61 -3.51
CA VAL A 318 -11.99 -21.28 -2.33
C VAL A 318 -10.77 -20.50 -1.83
N GLY A 319 -10.86 -19.93 -0.63
CA GLY A 319 -9.73 -19.18 -0.05
C GLY A 319 -8.81 -20.01 0.83
N THR A 320 -9.30 -21.13 1.36
CA THR A 320 -8.51 -22.04 2.22
C THR A 320 -8.78 -23.49 1.84
N VAL A 321 -7.72 -24.27 1.76
CA VAL A 321 -7.74 -25.71 1.52
C VAL A 321 -7.13 -26.40 2.73
N ILE A 322 -7.96 -27.14 3.48
CA ILE A 322 -7.53 -27.97 4.60
C ILE A 322 -6.98 -29.28 4.01
N TRP A 323 -5.67 -29.47 4.10
CA TRP A 323 -5.01 -30.67 3.61
C TRP A 323 -4.70 -31.62 4.77
N GLU A 324 -5.49 -32.68 4.86
CA GLU A 324 -5.29 -33.73 5.85
C GLU A 324 -4.19 -34.69 5.38
N VAL A 325 -3.18 -34.88 6.23
CA VAL A 325 -2.08 -35.81 5.97
C VAL A 325 -1.82 -36.71 7.19
N PRO A 326 -1.26 -37.92 6.97
CA PRO A 326 -0.76 -38.74 8.07
C PRO A 326 0.30 -37.98 8.88
N HIS A 327 0.35 -38.22 10.20
CA HIS A 327 1.30 -37.56 11.11
C HIS A 327 2.74 -37.57 10.59
N GLN A 328 3.21 -38.67 9.98
CA GLN A 328 4.59 -38.78 9.47
C GLN A 328 4.89 -37.88 8.26
N LYS A 329 3.90 -37.14 7.75
CA LYS A 329 4.01 -36.29 6.56
C LYS A 329 3.73 -34.81 6.81
N ILE A 330 3.42 -34.41 8.04
CA ILE A 330 3.08 -33.01 8.38
C ILE A 330 4.20 -32.05 7.97
N GLU A 331 5.44 -32.27 8.41
CA GLU A 331 6.55 -31.35 8.09
C GLU A 331 6.77 -31.19 6.58
N ALA A 332 6.71 -32.29 5.83
CA ALA A 332 6.86 -32.26 4.38
C ALA A 332 5.68 -31.53 3.70
N ALA A 333 4.47 -31.69 4.22
CA ALA A 333 3.28 -30.99 3.75
C ALA A 333 3.36 -29.49 4.07
N GLU A 334 3.81 -29.11 5.26
CA GLU A 334 3.99 -27.71 5.67
C GLU A 334 5.07 -27.00 4.84
N SER A 335 6.18 -27.69 4.55
CA SER A 335 7.22 -27.17 3.66
C SER A 335 6.66 -26.90 2.26
N LEU A 336 5.88 -27.84 1.70
CA LEU A 336 5.26 -27.65 0.40
C LEU A 336 4.19 -26.53 0.44
N ALA A 337 3.38 -26.46 1.50
CA ALA A 337 2.40 -25.41 1.70
C ALA A 337 3.05 -24.02 1.74
N HIS A 338 4.23 -23.91 2.35
CA HIS A 338 5.01 -22.68 2.38
C HIS A 338 5.56 -22.31 1.01
N GLU A 339 6.11 -23.28 0.27
CA GLU A 339 6.62 -23.07 -1.10
C GLU A 339 5.51 -22.63 -2.07
N LEU A 340 4.31 -23.20 -1.92
CA LEU A 340 3.15 -22.89 -2.74
C LEU A 340 2.35 -21.68 -2.26
N ALA A 341 2.78 -20.99 -1.19
CA ALA A 341 2.08 -19.82 -0.69
C ALA A 341 2.37 -18.58 -1.56
N GLY A 342 1.32 -17.90 -1.98
CA GLY A 342 1.45 -16.69 -2.78
C GLY A 342 0.19 -15.82 -2.73
N ALA A 343 0.33 -14.56 -3.16
CA ALA A 343 -0.80 -13.66 -3.29
C ALA A 343 -1.80 -14.22 -4.33
N GLY A 344 -3.09 -14.16 -4.02
CA GLY A 344 -4.14 -14.68 -4.89
C GLY A 344 -4.37 -16.20 -4.82
N GLN A 345 -3.46 -16.99 -4.25
CA GLN A 345 -3.62 -18.44 -4.17
C GLN A 345 -4.42 -18.86 -2.94
N ALA A 346 -5.15 -19.97 -3.07
CA ALA A 346 -5.83 -20.58 -1.94
C ALA A 346 -4.79 -21.01 -0.88
N ARG A 347 -5.00 -20.63 0.37
CA ARG A 347 -4.08 -21.00 1.45
C ARG A 347 -4.18 -22.49 1.72
N LEU A 348 -3.05 -23.19 1.71
CA LEU A 348 -2.97 -24.56 2.21
C LEU A 348 -2.82 -24.55 3.74
N GLU A 349 -3.73 -25.21 4.45
CA GLU A 349 -3.64 -25.45 5.89
C GLU A 349 -3.46 -26.94 6.12
N VAL A 350 -2.29 -27.35 6.62
CA VAL A 350 -1.97 -28.74 6.85
C VAL A 350 -2.51 -29.17 8.20
N VAL A 351 -3.24 -30.27 8.24
CA VAL A 351 -3.78 -30.85 9.48
C VAL A 351 -3.49 -32.34 9.56
N GLN A 352 -3.51 -32.87 10.79
CA GLN A 352 -3.35 -34.29 11.05
C GLN A 352 -4.70 -35.03 11.01
N ALA A 353 -4.71 -36.28 10.54
CA ALA A 353 -5.82 -37.23 10.76
C ALA A 353 -6.06 -37.45 12.27
N PRO A 354 -7.30 -37.40 12.82
CA PRO A 354 -8.62 -37.48 12.20
C PRO A 354 -9.42 -36.17 12.36
N THR A 355 -8.96 -35.09 11.70
CA THR A 355 -9.71 -33.83 11.65
C THR A 355 -10.91 -34.00 10.71
N ALA A 356 -12.12 -33.60 11.12
CA ALA A 356 -13.25 -33.60 10.21
C ALA A 356 -12.99 -32.59 9.08
N LEU A 357 -12.88 -33.08 7.84
CA LEU A 357 -12.74 -32.23 6.66
C LEU A 357 -14.03 -31.42 6.41
N PRO A 358 -13.93 -30.26 5.74
CA PRO A 358 -15.08 -29.54 5.23
C PRO A 358 -15.98 -30.41 4.34
N TRP A 359 -17.26 -30.03 4.22
CA TRP A 359 -18.23 -30.72 3.37
C TRP A 359 -17.77 -30.80 1.90
N LEU A 360 -17.10 -29.75 1.41
CA LEU A 360 -16.53 -29.67 0.07
C LEU A 360 -15.15 -30.32 0.08
N THR A 361 -15.01 -31.46 -0.56
CA THR A 361 -13.73 -32.19 -0.66
C THR A 361 -13.25 -32.28 -2.11
N LEU A 362 -12.00 -31.88 -2.35
CA LEU A 362 -11.35 -31.98 -3.67
C LEU A 362 -10.63 -33.33 -3.79
N THR A 363 -10.97 -34.11 -4.82
CA THR A 363 -10.30 -35.39 -5.11
C THR A 363 -9.17 -35.25 -6.14
N GLY A 364 -9.04 -34.08 -6.76
CA GLY A 364 -8.08 -33.75 -7.82
C GLY A 364 -8.08 -32.26 -8.14
N PRO A 365 -7.35 -31.82 -9.18
CA PRO A 365 -7.44 -30.46 -9.66
C PRO A 365 -8.87 -30.17 -10.15
N PRO A 366 -9.39 -28.94 -9.94
CA PRO A 366 -10.75 -28.61 -10.35
C PRO A 366 -10.90 -28.62 -11.88
N ASP A 367 -12.09 -28.96 -12.35
CA ASP A 367 -12.45 -28.83 -13.77
C ASP A 367 -12.76 -27.36 -14.12
N GLN A 368 -12.82 -27.05 -15.42
CA GLN A 368 -13.36 -25.77 -15.89
C GLN A 368 -14.88 -25.76 -15.68
N PRO A 369 -15.45 -24.75 -14.98
CA PRO A 369 -16.87 -24.70 -14.74
C PRO A 369 -17.63 -24.35 -16.03
N ALA A 370 -18.84 -24.90 -16.21
CA ALA A 370 -19.68 -24.59 -17.36
C ALA A 370 -20.14 -23.12 -17.36
N SER A 371 -20.30 -22.54 -16.17
CA SER A 371 -20.50 -21.11 -15.94
C SER A 371 -20.06 -20.75 -14.52
N PHE A 372 -20.03 -19.46 -14.17
CA PHE A 372 -19.73 -19.05 -12.78
C PHE A 372 -20.97 -19.05 -11.86
N SER A 373 -21.99 -19.85 -12.15
CA SER A 373 -23.07 -20.12 -11.19
C SER A 373 -22.53 -20.90 -9.99
N LEU A 374 -23.15 -20.74 -8.81
CA LEU A 374 -22.72 -21.49 -7.62
C LEU A 374 -22.78 -23.01 -7.84
N ALA A 375 -23.80 -23.49 -8.57
CA ALA A 375 -23.96 -24.90 -8.90
C ALA A 375 -22.82 -25.43 -9.78
N ASP A 376 -22.47 -24.70 -10.84
CA ASP A 376 -21.38 -25.11 -11.74
C ASP A 376 -20.01 -25.05 -11.07
N ILE A 377 -19.80 -24.08 -10.17
CA ILE A 377 -18.58 -23.95 -9.37
C ILE A 377 -18.40 -25.15 -8.44
N VAL A 378 -19.45 -25.54 -7.69
CA VAL A 378 -19.38 -26.70 -6.80
C VAL A 378 -19.10 -27.98 -7.61
N ASN A 379 -19.80 -28.16 -8.73
CA ASN A 379 -19.57 -29.30 -9.61
C ASN A 379 -18.13 -29.34 -10.16
N ALA A 380 -17.56 -28.18 -10.51
CA ALA A 380 -16.18 -28.09 -10.98
C ALA A 380 -15.15 -28.41 -9.89
N LEU A 381 -15.41 -28.01 -8.65
CA LEU A 381 -14.55 -28.29 -7.49
C LEU A 381 -14.59 -29.77 -7.08
N GLU A 382 -15.74 -30.45 -7.23
CA GLU A 382 -15.87 -31.88 -6.92
C GLU A 382 -15.20 -32.80 -7.95
N GLY A 383 -15.02 -32.33 -9.19
CA GLY A 383 -14.34 -33.04 -10.26
C GLY A 383 -15.12 -34.22 -10.89
N LYS A 384 -14.57 -34.81 -11.95
CA LYS A 384 -15.20 -35.90 -12.72
C LYS A 384 -15.45 -37.16 -11.88
N GLY A 385 -16.68 -37.67 -11.91
CA GLY A 385 -17.04 -38.99 -11.36
C GLY A 385 -18.04 -38.97 -10.21
N LYS A 386 -18.33 -37.79 -9.64
CA LYS A 386 -19.49 -37.60 -8.74
C LYS A 386 -20.72 -37.19 -9.57
N SER A 387 -21.90 -37.66 -9.19
CA SER A 387 -23.15 -37.23 -9.83
C SER A 387 -23.33 -35.73 -9.63
N ARG A 388 -23.63 -34.97 -10.71
CA ARG A 388 -23.98 -33.53 -10.60
C ARG A 388 -24.99 -33.35 -9.49
N GLN A 389 -24.57 -32.71 -8.40
CA GLN A 389 -25.50 -32.42 -7.32
C GLN A 389 -26.39 -31.26 -7.75
N SER A 390 -27.70 -31.43 -7.64
CA SER A 390 -28.57 -30.27 -7.58
C SER A 390 -28.32 -29.61 -6.22
N LEU A 391 -27.74 -28.42 -6.22
CA LEU A 391 -27.59 -27.65 -4.98
C LEU A 391 -28.99 -27.36 -4.44
N THR A 392 -29.35 -28.03 -3.35
CA THR A 392 -30.56 -27.71 -2.61
C THR A 392 -30.38 -26.39 -1.86
N PRO A 393 -31.44 -25.64 -1.54
CA PRO A 393 -31.34 -24.46 -0.69
C PRO A 393 -30.59 -24.73 0.63
N GLU A 394 -30.75 -25.92 1.20
CA GLU A 394 -30.06 -26.36 2.41
C GLU A 394 -28.56 -26.56 2.19
N THR A 395 -28.16 -27.13 1.04
CA THR A 395 -26.74 -27.27 0.68
C THR A 395 -26.09 -25.92 0.41
N VAL A 396 -26.82 -24.97 -0.18
CA VAL A 396 -26.35 -23.59 -0.36
C VAL A 396 -26.22 -22.88 0.97
N ASP A 397 -27.18 -23.03 1.88
CA ASP A 397 -27.09 -22.48 3.23
C ASP A 397 -25.91 -23.07 4.01
N LEU A 398 -25.66 -24.39 3.90
CA LEU A 398 -24.46 -25.04 4.44
C LEU A 398 -23.17 -24.50 3.81
N LEU A 399 -23.12 -24.29 2.50
CA LEU A 399 -21.98 -23.72 1.79
C LEU A 399 -21.68 -22.29 2.25
N LEU A 400 -22.72 -21.50 2.51
CA LEU A 400 -22.62 -20.12 3.01
C LEU A 400 -22.26 -20.03 4.50
N ARG A 401 -22.69 -21.04 5.29
CA ARG A 401 -22.41 -21.12 6.74
C ARG A 401 -21.13 -21.89 7.07
N SER A 402 -20.62 -22.71 6.15
CA SER A 402 -19.39 -23.51 6.32
C SER A 402 -18.13 -22.66 6.17
N SER A 403 -17.84 -21.94 7.24
CA SER A 403 -16.55 -21.28 7.50
C SER A 403 -16.02 -21.66 8.89
N VAL A 404 -16.64 -22.65 9.53
CA VAL A 404 -16.36 -23.05 10.92
C VAL A 404 -15.37 -24.20 10.94
N LEU A 405 -14.22 -24.05 10.29
CA LEU A 405 -13.06 -24.91 10.51
C LEU A 405 -11.79 -24.07 10.29
N SER A 406 -11.37 -23.33 11.33
CA SER A 406 -9.98 -23.04 11.73
C SER A 406 -9.69 -21.66 12.33
N SER A 407 -10.63 -20.70 12.37
CA SER A 407 -10.43 -19.52 13.23
C SER A 407 -11.74 -18.90 13.70
N THR A 408 -11.78 -18.47 14.96
CA THR A 408 -12.96 -17.91 15.66
C THR A 408 -13.45 -16.56 15.11
N GLN A 409 -12.97 -16.09 13.96
CA GLN A 409 -13.29 -14.76 13.44
C GLN A 409 -13.31 -14.74 11.89
N SER A 410 -14.41 -14.25 11.31
CA SER A 410 -14.60 -14.04 9.86
C SER A 410 -13.55 -13.12 9.23
N PRO A 411 -12.98 -13.42 8.04
CA PRO A 411 -12.01 -12.55 7.38
C PRO A 411 -12.57 -11.16 7.00
N LEU A 412 -13.90 -11.05 6.84
CA LEU A 412 -14.62 -9.80 6.61
C LEU A 412 -14.79 -8.99 7.91
N ARG A 413 -13.66 -8.53 8.47
CA ARG A 413 -13.60 -7.70 9.67
C ARG A 413 -12.42 -6.74 9.58
N PHE A 414 -12.47 -5.62 10.30
CA PHE A 414 -11.32 -4.73 10.46
C PHE A 414 -10.07 -5.52 10.90
N GLY A 415 -8.95 -5.31 10.21
CA GLY A 415 -7.68 -6.02 10.43
C GLY A 415 -7.64 -7.46 9.91
N GLY A 416 -8.76 -8.00 9.40
CA GLY A 416 -8.83 -9.29 8.74
C GLY A 416 -8.10 -9.30 7.39
N PRO A 417 -7.79 -10.48 6.83
CA PRO A 417 -7.27 -10.57 5.47
C PRO A 417 -8.31 -10.06 4.47
N ALA A 418 -7.85 -9.35 3.44
CA ALA A 418 -8.71 -8.86 2.36
C ALA A 418 -9.10 -10.00 1.40
N SER A 419 -9.82 -10.99 1.90
CA SER A 419 -10.29 -12.14 1.12
C SER A 419 -11.80 -12.24 1.19
N PHE A 420 -12.46 -12.19 0.03
CA PHE A 420 -13.92 -12.22 -0.08
C PHE A 420 -14.38 -12.59 -1.49
N LEU A 421 -15.64 -13.02 -1.58
CA LEU A 421 -16.34 -13.29 -2.82
C LEU A 421 -17.36 -12.20 -3.06
N LEU A 422 -17.54 -11.82 -4.32
CA LEU A 422 -18.61 -10.94 -4.76
C LEU A 422 -19.57 -11.75 -5.62
N LEU A 423 -20.77 -12.00 -5.10
CA LEU A 423 -21.85 -12.67 -5.84
C LEU A 423 -22.80 -11.65 -6.46
N HIS A 424 -23.21 -11.86 -7.70
CA HIS A 424 -24.14 -10.98 -8.42
C HIS A 424 -24.98 -11.76 -9.46
N PRO A 425 -26.25 -11.37 -9.68
CA PRO A 425 -27.04 -10.47 -8.85
C PRO A 425 -27.46 -11.15 -7.54
N ALA A 426 -27.56 -10.36 -6.49
CA ALA A 426 -28.00 -10.74 -5.15
C ALA A 426 -28.79 -9.58 -4.49
N PRO A 427 -29.97 -9.22 -5.05
CA PRO A 427 -30.75 -8.09 -4.54
C PRO A 427 -31.19 -8.36 -3.10
N LYS A 428 -31.04 -7.35 -2.24
CA LYS A 428 -31.28 -7.47 -0.79
C LYS A 428 -30.48 -8.60 -0.12
N GLY A 429 -29.34 -8.97 -0.71
CA GLY A 429 -28.45 -10.02 -0.23
C GLY A 429 -28.98 -11.45 -0.41
N ARG A 430 -30.02 -11.66 -1.21
CA ARG A 430 -30.57 -13.00 -1.46
C ARG A 430 -29.80 -13.72 -2.55
N ILE A 431 -29.55 -15.01 -2.36
CA ILE A 431 -28.92 -15.89 -3.34
C ILE A 431 -29.99 -16.74 -4.02
N ASP A 432 -29.92 -16.80 -5.35
CA ASP A 432 -30.60 -17.79 -6.15
C ASP A 432 -29.53 -18.71 -6.77
N PRO A 433 -29.47 -20.00 -6.42
CA PRO A 433 -28.42 -20.91 -6.87
C PRO A 433 -28.28 -21.04 -8.40
N GLN A 434 -29.35 -20.73 -9.16
CA GLN A 434 -29.34 -20.82 -10.62
C GLN A 434 -28.95 -19.51 -11.31
N THR A 435 -29.25 -18.37 -10.70
CA THR A 435 -29.06 -17.06 -11.34
C THR A 435 -27.96 -16.22 -10.69
N THR A 436 -27.69 -16.41 -9.41
CA THR A 436 -26.57 -15.77 -8.72
C THR A 436 -25.24 -16.39 -9.15
N ARG A 437 -24.33 -15.54 -9.59
CA ARG A 437 -23.02 -15.91 -10.12
C ARG A 437 -21.90 -15.32 -9.28
N LEU A 438 -20.76 -16.00 -9.28
CA LEU A 438 -19.51 -15.45 -8.77
C LEU A 438 -18.99 -14.40 -9.76
N ARG A 439 -19.08 -13.12 -9.38
CA ARG A 439 -18.64 -11.99 -10.19
C ARG A 439 -17.16 -11.70 -10.00
N ALA A 440 -16.70 -11.73 -8.77
CA ALA A 440 -15.29 -11.51 -8.44
C ALA A 440 -14.84 -12.32 -7.23
N VAL A 441 -13.55 -12.64 -7.20
CA VAL A 441 -12.89 -13.29 -6.07
C VAL A 441 -11.65 -12.51 -5.70
N TYR A 442 -11.58 -12.11 -4.44
CA TYR A 442 -10.41 -11.50 -3.84
C TYR A 442 -9.80 -12.48 -2.86
N ILE A 443 -8.52 -12.81 -3.03
CA ILE A 443 -7.74 -13.60 -2.07
C ILE A 443 -6.51 -12.80 -1.67
N ASN A 444 -6.43 -12.42 -0.38
CA ASN A 444 -5.37 -11.61 0.17
C ASN A 444 -5.16 -10.27 -0.59
N GLY A 445 -6.25 -9.64 -1.01
CA GLY A 445 -6.29 -8.37 -1.74
C GLY A 445 -6.06 -8.50 -3.24
N ALA A 446 -5.63 -9.65 -3.75
CA ALA A 446 -5.51 -9.91 -5.17
C ALA A 446 -6.86 -10.35 -5.76
N GLU A 447 -7.31 -9.68 -6.81
CA GLU A 447 -8.47 -10.10 -7.60
C GLU A 447 -8.05 -11.22 -8.55
N VAL A 448 -8.46 -12.46 -8.27
CA VAL A 448 -8.03 -13.65 -9.03
C VAL A 448 -9.04 -14.14 -10.03
N LEU A 449 -10.31 -13.82 -9.77
CA LEU A 449 -11.39 -13.87 -10.73
C LEU A 449 -12.03 -12.49 -10.73
N GLY A 450 -12.11 -11.88 -11.90
CA GLY A 450 -12.65 -10.55 -12.05
C GLY A 450 -12.27 -9.98 -13.40
N GLY A 451 -13.20 -9.23 -13.96
CA GLY A 451 -13.05 -8.40 -15.13
C GLY A 451 -14.24 -7.47 -15.11
N SER A 452 -14.01 -6.16 -15.22
CA SER A 452 -15.05 -5.38 -15.88
C SER A 452 -15.12 -5.92 -17.33
N PRO A 453 -16.29 -5.95 -17.97
CA PRO A 453 -16.29 -5.73 -19.41
C PRO A 453 -15.48 -4.48 -19.78
#